data_AF-M8C386-F1
#
_entry.id   AF-M8C386-F1
#
_cell.length_a   1.000
_cell.length_b   1.000
_cell.length_c   1.000
_cell.angle_alpha   90.00
_cell.angle_beta   90.00
_cell.angle_gamma   90.00
#
_symmetry.space_group_name_H-M   'P 1'
#
loop_
_entity.id
_entity.type
_entity.pdbx_description
1 polymer ?
#
loop_
_entity_poly.entity_id
_entity_poly.type
_entity_poly.pdbx_seq_one_letter_code
_entity_poly.pdbx_strand_id
1 'polypeptide(L)'
;MEKLQSYKARVSLDFEGFQYQLGDFCLRIGKCAPNNSETMRGIIMEVEYYPLSSIEKSRAIMVDFFDIWQETLAKKSLPGRFIHVESNFSEYGLSDHYSFQHTAVQYATCLQQLMAVRA
;
A
#
# COMPACT_ATOMS: atom_id res chain seq x y z
N MET A 1 18.92 4.06 -14.42
CA MET A 1 17.95 4.93 -15.11
C MET A 1 18.64 5.94 -16.03
N GLU A 2 19.65 6.67 -15.57
CA GLU A 2 20.33 7.71 -16.38
C GLU A 2 20.99 7.22 -17.68
N LYS A 3 21.37 5.93 -17.76
CA LYS A 3 21.99 5.32 -18.95
C LYS A 3 20.98 4.83 -20.00
N LEU A 4 19.68 4.80 -19.69
CA LEU A 4 18.61 4.43 -20.61
C LEU A 4 17.88 5.70 -21.03
N GLN A 5 18.42 6.42 -22.02
CA GLN A 5 17.86 7.69 -22.51
C GLN A 5 16.42 7.55 -23.07
N SER A 6 15.99 6.33 -23.39
CA SER A 6 14.62 6.02 -23.81
C SER A 6 13.59 6.06 -22.67
N TYR A 7 14.01 5.95 -21.41
CA TYR A 7 13.11 5.95 -20.26
C TYR A 7 13.09 7.33 -19.59
N LYS A 8 11.97 8.06 -19.72
CA LYS A 8 11.72 9.30 -18.99
C LYS A 8 10.80 9.04 -17.81
N ALA A 9 11.31 9.28 -16.60
CA ALA A 9 10.48 9.28 -15.40
C ALA A 9 9.44 10.40 -15.49
N ARG A 10 8.15 10.04 -15.58
CA ARG A 10 7.05 11.00 -15.70
C ARG A 10 6.54 11.49 -14.35
N VAL A 11 6.66 10.66 -13.32
CA VAL A 11 6.20 10.93 -11.95
C VAL A 11 7.20 10.33 -10.98
N SER A 12 7.53 11.09 -9.93
CA SER A 12 8.29 10.63 -8.77
C SER A 12 7.49 10.99 -7.52
N LEU A 13 7.33 10.00 -6.64
CA LEU A 13 6.60 10.14 -5.39
C LEU A 13 7.53 9.72 -4.27
N ASP A 14 7.55 10.53 -3.21
CA ASP A 14 8.32 10.27 -2.00
C ASP A 14 7.36 9.87 -0.89
N PHE A 15 7.80 8.89 -0.10
CA PHE A 15 7.06 8.36 1.04
C PHE A 15 7.83 8.66 2.30
N GLU A 16 7.17 9.33 3.24
CA GLU A 16 7.72 9.58 4.57
C GLU A 16 6.72 9.05 5.61
N GLY A 17 7.20 8.25 6.55
CA GLY A 17 6.30 7.55 7.44
C GLY A 17 6.95 6.92 8.66
N PHE A 18 6.13 6.21 9.40
CA PHE A 18 6.50 5.47 10.59
C PHE A 18 6.19 3.99 10.39
N GLN A 19 6.99 3.14 11.03
CA GLN A 19 6.73 1.72 11.15
C GLN A 19 6.33 1.41 12.60
N TYR A 20 5.27 0.61 12.75
CA TYR A 20 4.75 0.13 14.01
C TYR A 20 4.75 -1.40 14.00
N GLN A 21 5.11 -2.01 15.12
CA GLN A 21 5.00 -3.45 15.30
C GLN A 21 3.90 -3.74 16.32
N LEU A 22 2.93 -4.57 15.94
CA LEU A 22 1.82 -5.00 16.76
C LEU A 22 1.78 -6.53 16.80
N GLY A 23 2.56 -7.11 17.72
CA GLY A 23 2.76 -8.56 17.77
C GLY A 23 3.36 -9.07 16.46
N ASP A 24 2.62 -9.92 15.77
CA ASP A 24 2.99 -10.54 14.50
C ASP A 24 2.76 -9.65 13.27
N PHE A 25 2.13 -8.49 13.47
CA PHE A 25 1.86 -7.51 12.41
C PHE A 25 2.93 -6.43 12.38
N CYS A 26 3.33 -6.04 11.17
CA CYS A 26 4.11 -4.85 10.89
C CYS A 26 3.27 -3.88 10.08
N LEU A 27 3.06 -2.69 10.63
CA LEU A 27 2.28 -1.62 10.01
C LEU A 27 3.23 -0.52 9.57
N ARG A 28 3.19 -0.12 8.30
CA ARG A 28 3.93 1.06 7.81
C ARG A 28 2.93 2.09 7.35
N ILE A 29 2.94 3.26 7.96
CA ILE A 29 2.04 4.36 7.61
C ILE A 29 2.89 5.53 7.13
N GLY A 30 2.63 5.99 5.91
CA GLY A 30 3.39 7.10 5.32
C GLY A 30 2.51 8.08 4.55
N LYS A 31 2.89 9.35 4.61
CA LYS A 31 2.38 10.36 3.68
C LYS A 31 3.09 10.19 2.33
N CYS A 32 2.33 10.31 1.25
CA CYS A 32 2.83 10.31 -0.11
C CYS A 32 2.77 11.73 -0.67
N ALA A 33 3.90 12.25 -1.15
CA ALA A 33 4.00 13.56 -1.79
C ALA A 33 4.81 13.48 -3.10
N PRO A 34 4.46 14.24 -4.14
CA PRO A 34 5.29 14.35 -5.34
C PRO A 34 6.57 15.11 -5.03
N ASN A 35 7.70 14.64 -5.57
CA ASN A 35 9.01 15.24 -5.33
C ASN A 35 9.08 16.74 -5.76
N ASN A 36 8.22 17.13 -6.71
CA ASN A 36 8.16 18.50 -7.23
C ASN A 36 7.07 19.39 -6.57
N SER A 37 6.38 18.92 -5.52
CA SER A 37 5.32 19.72 -4.86
C SER A 37 5.13 19.34 -3.40
N GLU A 38 5.07 20.32 -2.49
CA GLU A 38 4.78 20.09 -1.06
C GLU A 38 3.33 19.64 -0.78
N THR A 39 2.46 19.59 -1.79
CA THR A 39 1.07 19.16 -1.64
C THR A 39 0.99 17.64 -1.47
N MET A 40 0.64 17.21 -0.26
CA MET A 40 0.36 15.82 0.10
C MET A 40 -0.75 15.22 -0.79
N ARG A 41 -0.50 14.05 -1.37
CA ARG A 41 -1.46 13.32 -2.21
C ARG A 41 -2.36 12.39 -1.41
N GLY A 42 -1.84 11.82 -0.33
CA GLY A 42 -2.60 10.91 0.52
C GLY A 42 -1.73 10.19 1.55
N ILE A 43 -2.38 9.31 2.32
CA ILE A 43 -1.73 8.43 3.30
C ILE A 43 -1.78 7.01 2.72
N ILE A 44 -0.64 6.32 2.73
CA ILE A 44 -0.56 4.88 2.49
C ILE A 44 -0.39 4.18 3.83
N MET A 45 -1.09 3.07 3.99
CA MET A 45 -0.88 2.12 5.06
C MET A 45 -0.58 0.75 4.45
N GLU A 46 0.61 0.23 4.75
CA GLU A 46 1.02 -1.13 4.44
C GLU A 46 0.84 -1.99 5.70
N VAL A 47 0.30 -3.19 5.50
CA VAL A 47 0.08 -4.18 6.57
C VAL A 47 0.76 -5.48 6.15
N GLU A 48 1.73 -5.91 6.94
CA GLU A 48 2.47 -7.16 6.74
C GLU A 48 2.24 -8.08 7.93
N TYR A 49 1.96 -9.36 7.66
CA TYR A 49 1.76 -10.39 8.68
C TYR A 49 2.86 -11.44 8.54
N TYR A 50 3.81 -11.47 9.48
CA TYR A 50 5.02 -12.29 9.38
C TYR A 50 4.81 -13.82 9.41
N PRO A 51 3.87 -14.38 10.19
CA PRO A 51 3.76 -15.84 10.35
C PRO A 51 3.34 -16.59 9.09
N LEU A 52 2.76 -15.93 8.09
CA LEU A 52 2.27 -16.57 6.87
C LEU A 52 2.88 -15.91 5.64
N SER A 53 3.40 -16.74 4.75
CA SER A 53 3.85 -16.31 3.41
C SER A 53 2.84 -16.66 2.32
N SER A 54 1.70 -17.27 2.64
CA SER A 54 0.63 -17.56 1.67
C SER A 54 -0.30 -16.37 1.56
N ILE A 55 -0.45 -15.83 0.35
CA ILE A 55 -1.34 -14.69 0.07
C ILE A 55 -2.80 -15.08 0.31
N GLU A 56 -3.21 -16.26 -0.17
CA GLU A 56 -4.58 -16.73 -0.04
C GLU A 56 -4.97 -16.98 1.42
N LYS A 57 -4.06 -17.59 2.20
CA LYS A 57 -4.32 -17.85 3.63
C LYS A 57 -4.29 -16.57 4.46
N SER A 58 -3.40 -15.63 4.13
CA SER A 58 -3.32 -14.35 4.85
C SER A 58 -4.47 -13.39 4.49
N ARG A 59 -5.15 -13.58 3.36
CA ARG A 59 -6.28 -12.74 2.91
C ARG A 59 -7.35 -12.57 3.99
N ALA A 60 -7.79 -13.65 4.63
CA ALA A 60 -8.82 -13.58 5.67
C ALA A 60 -8.36 -12.72 6.86
N ILE A 61 -7.12 -12.90 7.31
CA ILE A 61 -6.52 -12.13 8.40
C ILE A 61 -6.42 -10.64 8.03
N MET A 62 -6.05 -10.33 6.79
CA MET A 62 -5.97 -8.94 6.32
C MET A 62 -7.34 -8.28 6.21
N VAL A 63 -8.38 -9.02 5.81
CA VAL A 63 -9.76 -8.55 5.80
C VAL A 63 -10.23 -8.25 7.23
N ASP A 64 -10.04 -9.19 8.16
CA ASP A 64 -10.41 -9.01 9.57
C ASP A 64 -9.68 -7.80 10.19
N PHE A 65 -8.39 -7.62 9.89
CA PHE A 65 -7.62 -6.45 10.31
C PHE A 65 -8.22 -5.15 9.78
N PHE A 66 -8.59 -5.12 8.50
CA PHE A 66 -9.17 -3.94 7.87
C PHE A 66 -10.55 -3.60 8.46
N ASP A 67 -11.38 -4.60 8.72
CA ASP A 67 -12.71 -4.42 9.32
C ASP A 67 -12.61 -3.83 10.74
N ILE A 68 -11.71 -4.37 11.57
CA ILE A 68 -11.42 -3.83 12.91
C ILE A 68 -10.93 -2.38 12.84
N TRP A 69 -10.05 -2.09 11.88
CA TRP A 69 -9.53 -0.74 11.68
C TRP A 69 -10.65 0.23 11.27
N GLN A 70 -11.51 -0.16 10.33
CA GLN A 70 -12.63 0.64 9.86
C GLN A 70 -13.64 0.93 10.99
N GLU A 71 -13.98 -0.09 11.79
CA GLU A 71 -14.87 0.07 12.94
C GLU A 71 -14.26 1.03 13.98
N THR A 72 -12.96 0.93 14.24
CA THR A 72 -12.25 1.80 15.18
C THR A 72 -12.22 3.25 14.70
N LEU A 73 -12.02 3.49 13.41
CA LEU A 73 -12.08 4.83 12.82
C LEU A 73 -13.48 5.43 12.90
N ALA A 74 -14.51 4.64 12.60
CA ALA A 74 -15.89 5.05 12.70
C ALA A 74 -16.26 5.48 14.13
N LYS A 75 -15.81 4.73 15.15
CA LYS A 75 -16.02 5.07 16.56
C LYS A 75 -15.30 6.35 16.98
N LYS A 76 -14.13 6.65 16.40
CA LYS A 76 -13.33 7.83 16.73
C LYS A 76 -13.69 9.08 15.93
N SER A 77 -14.66 8.99 15.01
CA SER A 77 -15.08 10.10 14.12
C SER A 77 -13.91 10.79 13.39
N LEU A 78 -12.88 10.02 13.04
CA LEU A 78 -11.72 10.59 12.34
C LEU A 78 -12.07 10.87 10.88
N PRO A 79 -11.70 12.05 10.34
CA PRO A 79 -11.92 12.35 8.93
C PRO A 79 -11.01 11.48 8.06
N GLY A 80 -11.55 10.98 6.95
CA GLY A 80 -10.84 10.16 5.97
C GLY A 80 -11.45 8.78 5.80
N ARG A 81 -11.19 8.16 4.64
CA ARG A 81 -11.62 6.81 4.31
C ARG A 81 -10.42 6.02 3.83
N PHE A 82 -10.10 4.93 4.51
CA PHE A 82 -9.16 3.95 3.98
C PHE A 82 -9.85 3.13 2.90
N ILE A 83 -9.14 2.91 1.80
CA ILE A 83 -9.59 2.08 0.69
C ILE A 83 -8.63 0.90 0.62
N HIS A 84 -9.16 -0.30 0.76
CA HIS A 84 -8.37 -1.51 0.50
C HIS A 84 -8.21 -1.67 -1.01
N VAL A 85 -6.96 -1.75 -1.47
CA VAL A 85 -6.61 -1.87 -2.88
C VAL A 85 -6.27 -3.32 -3.18
N GLU A 86 -7.23 -4.05 -3.75
CA GLU A 86 -6.97 -5.41 -4.20
C GLU A 86 -6.05 -5.42 -5.43
N SER A 87 -5.04 -6.27 -5.39
CA SER A 87 -4.06 -6.44 -6.46
C SER A 87 -4.23 -7.81 -7.09
N ASN A 88 -4.32 -7.87 -8.43
CA ASN A 88 -4.44 -9.14 -9.14
C ASN A 88 -3.06 -9.75 -9.43
N PHE A 89 -2.56 -10.57 -8.51
CA PHE A 89 -1.26 -11.24 -8.67
C PHE A 89 -1.22 -12.26 -9.80
N SER A 90 -2.37 -12.86 -10.15
CA SER A 90 -2.46 -13.88 -11.20
C SER A 90 -2.18 -13.33 -12.60
N GLU A 91 -2.54 -12.07 -12.86
CA GLU A 91 -2.22 -11.38 -14.13
C GLU A 91 -0.71 -11.22 -14.35
N TYR A 92 0.07 -11.18 -13.27
CA TYR A 92 1.53 -11.10 -13.31
C TYR A 92 2.21 -12.47 -13.22
N GLY A 93 1.44 -13.56 -13.20
CA GLY A 93 1.95 -14.93 -13.08
C GLY A 93 2.60 -15.23 -11.72
N LEU A 94 2.26 -14.46 -10.67
CA LEU A 94 2.82 -14.66 -9.34
C LEU A 94 2.11 -15.82 -8.62
N SER A 95 2.89 -16.66 -7.96
CA SER A 95 2.40 -17.78 -7.14
C SER A 95 1.84 -17.31 -5.81
N ASP A 96 1.08 -18.16 -5.11
CA ASP A 96 0.56 -17.87 -3.76
C ASP A 96 1.65 -17.54 -2.70
N HIS A 97 2.89 -18.00 -2.91
CA HIS A 97 3.97 -17.69 -1.99
C HIS A 97 4.44 -16.23 -2.16
N TYR A 98 4.25 -15.44 -1.10
CA TYR A 98 4.67 -14.05 -1.00
C TYR A 98 6.15 -13.89 -1.34
N SER A 99 6.42 -12.80 -2.05
CA SER A 99 7.75 -12.37 -2.45
C SER A 99 7.73 -10.85 -2.63
N PHE A 100 8.91 -10.23 -2.71
CA PHE A 100 9.02 -8.79 -2.97
C PHE A 100 8.33 -8.33 -4.26
N GLN A 101 8.07 -9.24 -5.20
CA GLN A 101 7.32 -8.94 -6.43
C GLN A 101 5.85 -8.63 -6.12
N HIS A 102 5.25 -9.28 -5.12
CA HIS A 102 3.88 -9.01 -4.68
C HIS A 102 3.76 -7.60 -4.13
N THR A 103 4.71 -7.21 -3.26
CA THR A 103 4.82 -5.86 -2.73
C THR A 103 4.93 -4.85 -3.86
N ALA A 104 5.80 -5.09 -4.84
CA ALA A 104 5.98 -4.20 -5.99
C ALA A 104 4.67 -4.00 -6.79
N VAL A 105 3.90 -5.07 -7.02
CA VAL A 105 2.59 -4.99 -7.68
C VAL A 105 1.60 -4.19 -6.84
N GLN A 106 1.51 -4.45 -5.52
CA GLN A 106 0.63 -3.70 -4.61
C GLN A 106 0.93 -2.20 -4.60
N TYR A 107 2.21 -1.83 -4.53
CA TYR A 107 2.63 -0.44 -4.62
C TYR A 107 2.27 0.18 -5.97
N ALA A 108 2.46 -0.54 -7.08
CA ALA A 108 2.09 -0.06 -8.40
C ALA A 108 0.57 0.20 -8.50
N THR A 109 -0.27 -0.74 -8.04
CA THR A 109 -1.73 -0.60 -8.06
C THR A 109 -2.20 0.53 -7.13
N CYS A 110 -1.64 0.63 -5.92
CA CYS A 110 -1.97 1.71 -4.98
C CYS A 110 -1.60 3.09 -5.54
N LEU A 111 -0.41 3.21 -6.16
CA LEU A 111 0.03 4.45 -6.78
C LEU A 111 -0.83 4.86 -7.97
N GLN A 112 -1.26 3.90 -8.79
CA GLN A 112 -2.22 4.17 -9.87
C GLN A 112 -3.52 4.76 -9.33
N GLN A 113 -4.05 4.22 -8.21
CA GLN A 113 -5.24 4.78 -7.58
C GLN A 113 -5.01 6.18 -7.00
N LEU A 114 -3.91 6.39 -6.27
CA LEU A 114 -3.55 7.71 -5.72
C LEU A 114 -3.39 8.78 -6.81
N MET A 115 -2.89 8.41 -7.99
CA MET A 115 -2.79 9.31 -9.12
C MET A 115 -4.12 9.53 -9.86
N ALA A 116 -5.03 8.56 -9.81
CA ALA A 116 -6.35 8.63 -10.44
C ALA A 116 -7.34 9.48 -9.63
N VAL A 117 -7.18 9.55 -8.29
CA VAL A 117 -7.95 10.46 -7.43
C VAL A 117 -7.58 11.90 -7.80
N ARG A 118 -8.42 12.52 -8.65
CA ARG A 118 -8.36 13.96 -8.92
C ARG A 118 -8.88 14.69 -7.69
N ALA A 119 -8.07 15.61 -7.15
CA ALA A 119 -8.50 16.61 -6.19
C ALA A 119 -9.52 17.58 -6.82
#